data_AF-A0A450W5J7-F1
#
_entry.id   AF-A0A450W5J7-F1
#
_cell.length_a   1.000
_cell.length_b   1.000
_cell.length_c   1.000
_cell.angle_alpha   90.00
_cell.angle_beta   90.00
_cell.angle_gamma   90.00
#
_symmetry.space_group_name_H-M   'P 1'
#
loop_
_entity.id
_entity.type
_entity.pdbx_description
1 polymer ?
#
loop_
_entity_poly.entity_id
_entity_poly.type
_entity_poly.pdbx_seq_one_letter_code
_entity_poly.pdbx_strand_id
1 'polypeptide(L)'
;MGTETRQLLENMLGRVIDMVKYAEAKHAILIGFAGASIFGFSKLFLPGINTANIFLYIYYFTFVAFSGLAILISLFSFLPILGNELSTDNSVYFGHAAQCDPDTYMKEFEDTLKNGARPGVNHLIAEEIVVNSKIAARKFKLFKYALACFISAALTPVASLILWSVAHIRTKQAIGLRVNYR
;
A
#
# COMPACT_ATOMS: atom_id res chain seq x y z
N MET A 1 12.61 -22.49 31.64
CA MET A 1 12.81 -21.11 31.15
C MET A 1 12.96 -21.01 29.62
N GLY A 2 13.59 -21.98 28.93
CA GLY A 2 13.76 -21.92 27.46
C GLY A 2 12.48 -22.17 26.62
N THR A 3 11.55 -22.99 27.10
CA THR A 3 10.32 -23.37 26.38
C THR A 3 9.28 -22.24 26.33
N GLU A 4 9.07 -21.53 27.43
CA GLU A 4 8.14 -20.40 27.51
C GLU A 4 8.58 -19.24 26.60
N THR A 5 9.86 -18.87 26.66
CA THR A 5 10.44 -17.86 25.76
C THR A 5 10.28 -18.22 24.29
N ARG A 6 10.46 -19.51 23.95
CA ARG A 6 10.29 -20.01 22.59
C ARG A 6 8.85 -19.88 22.11
N GLN A 7 7.87 -20.28 22.93
CA GLN A 7 6.45 -20.12 22.60
C GLN A 7 6.07 -18.65 22.40
N LEU A 8 6.59 -17.73 23.23
CA LEU A 8 6.35 -16.30 23.06
C LEU A 8 6.91 -15.77 21.73
N LEU A 9 8.10 -16.22 21.33
CA LEU A 9 8.72 -15.85 20.05
C LEU A 9 7.93 -16.39 18.86
N GLU A 10 7.54 -17.67 18.88
CA GLU A 10 6.73 -18.27 17.81
C GLU A 10 5.37 -17.55 17.67
N ASN A 11 4.74 -17.19 18.80
CA ASN A 11 3.50 -16.39 18.80
C ASN A 11 3.72 -14.99 18.21
N MET A 12 4.82 -14.32 18.57
CA MET A 12 5.15 -13.00 18.01
C MET A 12 5.43 -13.08 16.50
N LEU A 13 6.17 -14.10 16.05
CA LEU A 13 6.42 -14.34 14.64
C LEU A 13 5.10 -14.52 13.87
N GLY A 14 4.19 -15.35 14.39
CA GLY A 14 2.86 -15.53 13.80
C GLY A 14 2.10 -14.20 13.67
N ARG A 15 2.08 -13.38 14.72
CA ARG A 15 1.44 -12.05 14.70
C ARG A 15 2.05 -11.14 13.64
N VAL A 16 3.37 -11.13 13.49
CA VAL A 16 4.05 -10.25 12.51
C VAL A 16 3.78 -10.73 11.09
N ILE A 17 3.79 -12.04 10.84
CA ILE A 17 3.39 -12.63 9.55
C ILE A 17 1.96 -12.21 9.20
N ASP A 18 1.04 -12.26 10.16
CA ASP A 18 -0.34 -11.81 9.95
C ASP A 18 -0.44 -10.31 9.67
N MET A 19 0.42 -9.47 10.28
CA MET A 19 0.50 -8.05 9.94
C MET A 19 0.98 -7.82 8.51
N VAL A 20 1.91 -8.63 8.00
CA VAL A 20 2.33 -8.57 6.58
C VAL A 20 1.16 -8.90 5.67
N LYS A 21 0.45 -10.02 5.92
CA LYS A 21 -0.74 -10.43 5.13
C LYS A 21 -1.84 -9.36 5.17
N TYR A 22 -2.08 -8.78 6.34
CA TYR A 22 -3.07 -7.71 6.51
C TYR A 22 -2.70 -6.44 5.72
N ALA A 23 -1.41 -6.08 5.68
CA ALA A 23 -0.96 -4.96 4.85
C ALA A 23 -1.16 -5.22 3.35
N GLU A 24 -0.94 -6.46 2.89
CA GLU A 24 -1.18 -6.85 1.49
C GLU A 24 -2.68 -6.82 1.14
N ALA A 25 -3.53 -7.33 2.03
CA ALA A 25 -4.98 -7.27 1.86
C ALA A 25 -5.48 -5.82 1.72
N LYS A 26 -4.95 -4.89 2.51
CA LYS A 26 -5.27 -3.45 2.40
C LYS A 26 -4.93 -2.88 1.02
N HIS A 27 -3.76 -3.21 0.49
CA HIS A 27 -3.36 -2.76 -0.85
C HIS A 27 -4.24 -3.37 -1.95
N ALA A 28 -4.55 -4.67 -1.86
CA ALA A 28 -5.44 -5.33 -2.81
C ALA A 28 -6.85 -4.69 -2.82
N ILE A 29 -7.40 -4.41 -1.64
CA ILE A 29 -8.69 -3.72 -1.50
C ILE A 29 -8.62 -2.31 -2.10
N LEU A 30 -7.55 -1.55 -1.83
CA LEU A 30 -7.39 -0.21 -2.38
C LEU A 30 -7.28 -0.22 -3.91
N ILE A 31 -6.58 -1.19 -4.50
CA ILE A 31 -6.50 -1.36 -5.96
C ILE A 31 -7.89 -1.64 -6.54
N GLY A 32 -8.62 -2.61 -5.98
CA GLY A 32 -9.96 -2.96 -6.44
C GLY A 32 -10.92 -1.78 -6.33
N PHE A 33 -10.90 -1.08 -5.20
CA PHE A 33 -11.76 0.07 -4.96
C PHE A 33 -11.42 1.26 -5.86
N ALA A 34 -10.14 1.60 -6.02
CA ALA A 34 -9.70 2.68 -6.90
C ALA A 34 -10.00 2.36 -8.37
N GLY A 35 -9.78 1.11 -8.81
CA GLY A 35 -10.10 0.66 -10.17
C GLY A 35 -11.60 0.73 -10.46
N ALA A 36 -12.43 0.24 -9.55
CA ALA A 36 -13.88 0.35 -9.66
C ALA A 36 -14.36 1.81 -9.68
N SER A 37 -13.74 2.67 -8.87
CA SER A 37 -14.04 4.10 -8.83
C SER A 37 -13.70 4.79 -10.15
N ILE A 38 -12.54 4.51 -10.74
CA ILE A 38 -12.17 5.01 -12.07
C ILE A 38 -13.20 4.55 -13.11
N PHE A 39 -13.53 3.26 -13.15
CA PHE A 39 -14.50 2.73 -14.10
C PHE A 39 -15.88 3.38 -13.97
N GLY A 40 -16.39 3.50 -12.73
CA GLY A 40 -17.66 4.15 -12.45
C GLY A 40 -17.68 5.62 -12.86
N PHE A 41 -16.62 6.37 -12.52
CA PHE A 41 -16.47 7.76 -12.94
C PHE A 41 -16.38 7.89 -14.46
N SER A 42 -15.60 7.06 -15.14
CA SER A 42 -15.51 7.07 -16.60
C SER A 42 -16.88 6.87 -17.24
N LYS A 43 -17.69 5.93 -16.74
CA LYS A 43 -19.04 5.67 -17.26
C LYS A 43 -20.00 6.85 -17.07
N LEU A 44 -19.91 7.56 -15.94
CA LEU A 44 -20.76 8.71 -15.66
C LEU A 44 -20.34 9.95 -16.47
N PHE A 45 -19.04 10.19 -16.60
CA PHE A 45 -18.54 11.45 -17.16
C PHE A 45 -18.34 11.39 -18.68
N LEU A 46 -17.83 10.28 -19.25
CA LEU A 46 -17.53 10.20 -20.69
C LEU A 46 -18.72 10.55 -21.61
N PRO A 47 -19.97 10.10 -21.34
CA PRO A 47 -21.12 10.46 -22.18
C PRO A 47 -21.54 11.93 -22.08
N GLY A 48 -21.17 12.62 -20.99
CA GLY A 48 -21.54 14.00 -20.70
C GLY A 48 -20.44 15.03 -20.97
N ILE A 49 -19.25 14.61 -21.43
CA ILE A 49 -18.18 15.53 -21.83
C ILE A 49 -18.59 16.21 -23.14
N ASN A 50 -19.30 17.33 -23.00
CA ASN A 50 -19.42 18.30 -24.06
C ASN A 50 -18.16 19.19 -24.01
N THR A 51 -17.49 19.41 -25.14
CA THR A 51 -16.21 20.17 -25.25
C THR A 51 -16.28 21.59 -24.67
N ALA A 52 -17.46 22.08 -24.32
CA ALA A 52 -17.70 23.39 -23.72
C ALA A 52 -17.24 23.54 -22.25
N ASN A 53 -17.06 22.45 -21.47
CA ASN A 53 -16.74 22.58 -20.04
C ASN A 53 -15.36 22.00 -19.67
N ILE A 54 -14.32 22.80 -19.96
CA ILE A 54 -12.91 22.45 -19.69
C ILE A 54 -12.64 22.07 -18.23
N PHE A 55 -13.40 22.58 -17.27
CA PHE A 55 -13.25 22.25 -15.84
C PHE A 55 -13.58 20.79 -15.54
N LEU A 56 -14.60 20.22 -16.20
CA LEU A 56 -14.96 18.81 -16.03
C LEU A 56 -13.89 17.88 -16.60
N TYR A 57 -13.25 18.30 -17.70
CA TYR A 57 -12.16 17.54 -18.31
C TYR A 57 -10.92 17.52 -17.41
N ILE A 58 -10.48 18.69 -16.93
CA ILE A 58 -9.36 18.81 -15.98
C ILE A 58 -9.63 17.97 -14.73
N TYR A 59 -10.86 18.00 -14.24
CA TYR A 59 -11.29 17.22 -13.09
C TYR A 59 -11.16 15.71 -13.33
N TYR A 60 -11.74 15.20 -14.41
CA TYR A 60 -11.68 13.78 -14.75
C TYR A 60 -10.22 13.28 -14.86
N PHE A 61 -9.37 14.02 -15.58
CA PHE A 61 -7.96 13.65 -15.71
C PHE A 61 -7.21 13.69 -14.38
N THR A 62 -7.50 14.67 -13.53
CA THR A 62 -6.89 14.75 -12.18
C THR A 62 -7.32 13.56 -11.31
N PHE A 63 -8.61 13.22 -11.33
CA PHE A 63 -9.14 12.08 -10.58
C PHE A 63 -8.49 10.76 -11.03
N VAL A 64 -8.42 10.53 -12.34
CA VAL A 64 -7.79 9.33 -12.91
C VAL A 64 -6.29 9.31 -12.61
N ALA A 65 -5.58 10.44 -12.71
CA ALA A 65 -4.15 10.52 -12.43
C ALA A 65 -3.82 10.18 -10.97
N PHE A 66 -4.51 10.78 -10.00
CA PHE A 66 -4.25 10.52 -8.57
C PHE A 66 -4.70 9.11 -8.14
N SER A 67 -5.82 8.62 -8.67
CA SER A 67 -6.29 7.25 -8.41
C SER A 67 -5.35 6.22 -9.04
N GLY A 68 -4.87 6.47 -10.26
CA GLY A 68 -3.86 5.67 -10.94
C GLY A 68 -2.54 5.64 -10.16
N LEU A 69 -2.10 6.78 -9.64
CA LEU A 69 -0.92 6.85 -8.78
C LEU A 69 -1.08 6.02 -7.49
N ALA A 70 -2.25 6.06 -6.87
CA ALA A 70 -2.55 5.23 -5.69
C ALA A 70 -2.50 3.72 -6.01
N ILE A 71 -2.99 3.32 -7.18
CA ILE A 71 -2.90 1.94 -7.68
C ILE A 71 -1.43 1.56 -7.90
N LEU A 72 -0.65 2.41 -8.57
CA LEU A 72 0.77 2.16 -8.81
C LEU A 72 1.55 1.99 -7.50
N ILE A 73 1.41 2.90 -6.54
CA ILE A 73 2.05 2.79 -5.21
C ILE A 73 1.65 1.47 -4.53
N SER A 74 0.38 1.06 -4.67
CA SER A 74 -0.10 -0.20 -4.10
C SER A 74 0.49 -1.42 -4.78
N LEU A 75 0.66 -1.41 -6.11
CA LEU A 75 1.34 -2.46 -6.85
C LEU A 75 2.82 -2.56 -6.46
N PHE A 76 3.51 -1.42 -6.28
CA PHE A 76 4.89 -1.39 -5.79
C PHE A 76 5.06 -2.02 -4.41
N SER A 77 4.01 -2.05 -3.58
CA SER A 77 4.02 -2.69 -2.26
C SER A 77 4.09 -4.22 -2.32
N PHE A 78 3.73 -4.82 -3.46
CA PHE A 78 3.84 -6.27 -3.68
C PHE A 78 5.22 -6.69 -4.19
N LEU A 79 6.06 -5.76 -4.63
CA LEU A 79 7.40 -6.12 -5.08
C LEU A 79 8.20 -6.70 -3.90
N PRO A 80 8.83 -7.87 -4.08
CA PRO A 80 9.68 -8.44 -3.05
C PRO A 80 10.84 -7.48 -2.78
N ILE A 81 11.28 -7.44 -1.53
CA ILE A 81 12.47 -6.68 -1.16
C ILE A 81 13.69 -7.41 -1.75
N LEU A 82 14.07 -7.05 -2.97
CA LEU A 82 15.32 -7.48 -3.59
C LEU A 82 16.44 -6.64 -2.99
N GLY A 83 16.98 -7.11 -1.88
CA GLY A 83 18.15 -6.51 -1.26
C GLY A 83 19.05 -7.58 -0.67
N ASN A 84 20.35 -7.48 -0.96
CA ASN A 84 21.45 -8.16 -0.26
C ASN A 84 21.45 -7.96 1.27
N GLU A 85 20.51 -7.19 1.83
CA GLU A 85 20.33 -7.02 3.28
C GLU A 85 19.56 -8.18 3.95
N LEU A 86 19.02 -9.12 3.18
CA LEU A 86 18.26 -10.28 3.67
C LEU A 86 19.00 -11.61 3.52
N SER A 87 20.28 -11.61 3.13
CA SER A 87 21.14 -12.80 3.21
C SER A 87 21.55 -13.02 4.67
N THR A 88 20.57 -13.39 5.49
CA THR A 88 20.82 -13.90 6.83
C THR A 88 21.12 -15.37 6.66
N ASP A 89 22.31 -15.80 7.07
CA ASP A 89 22.75 -17.20 7.17
C ASP A 89 21.95 -17.90 8.30
N ASN A 90 20.64 -17.88 8.14
CA ASN A 90 19.63 -18.24 9.11
C ASN A 90 18.86 -19.42 8.55
N SER A 91 19.15 -20.60 9.10
CA SER A 91 18.52 -21.86 8.70
C SER A 91 17.01 -21.91 8.93
N VAL A 92 16.44 -21.02 9.75
CA VAL A 92 14.98 -20.95 9.95
C VAL A 92 14.33 -20.06 8.88
N TYR A 93 15.07 -19.14 8.28
CA TYR A 93 14.55 -18.23 7.27
C TYR A 93 14.10 -18.97 6.02
N PHE A 94 12.85 -18.72 5.60
CA PHE A 94 12.24 -19.40 4.45
C PHE A 94 13.06 -19.27 3.15
N GLY A 95 13.79 -18.17 2.96
CA GLY A 95 14.63 -17.96 1.78
C GLY A 95 15.88 -18.83 1.76
N HIS A 96 16.47 -19.13 2.93
CA HIS A 96 17.59 -20.07 3.07
C HIS A 96 17.08 -21.50 2.95
N ALA A 97 15.99 -21.83 3.66
CA ALA A 97 15.35 -23.14 3.59
C ALA A 97 14.97 -23.56 2.15
N ALA A 98 14.53 -22.60 1.32
CA ALA A 98 14.19 -22.84 -0.08
C ALA A 98 15.40 -23.20 -0.97
N GLN A 99 16.63 -22.96 -0.52
CA GLN A 99 17.87 -23.25 -1.26
C GLN A 99 18.54 -24.54 -0.79
N CYS A 100 18.11 -25.13 0.32
CA CYS A 100 18.69 -26.33 0.92
C CYS A 100 17.98 -27.61 0.43
N ASP A 101 18.75 -28.68 0.26
CA ASP A 101 18.22 -30.05 0.16
C ASP A 101 17.70 -30.53 1.53
N PRO A 102 16.62 -31.34 1.61
CA PRO A 102 16.02 -31.75 2.89
C PRO A 102 17.00 -32.37 3.90
N ASP A 103 17.93 -33.22 3.45
CA ASP A 103 18.88 -33.89 4.35
C ASP A 103 19.92 -32.90 4.87
N THR A 104 20.33 -31.95 4.02
CA THR A 104 21.26 -30.86 4.37
C THR A 104 20.61 -29.91 5.37
N TYR A 105 19.35 -29.54 5.11
CA TYR A 105 18.55 -28.66 5.96
C TYR A 105 18.36 -29.26 7.36
N MET A 106 17.95 -30.53 7.43
CA MET A 106 17.73 -31.21 8.71
C MET A 106 19.00 -31.26 9.55
N LYS A 107 20.15 -31.53 8.90
CA LYS A 107 21.44 -31.57 9.56
C LYS A 107 21.85 -30.20 10.11
N GLU A 108 21.75 -29.13 9.33
CA GLU A 108 22.03 -27.76 9.79
C GLU A 108 21.11 -27.33 10.94
N PHE A 109 19.83 -27.68 10.87
CA PHE A 109 18.85 -27.38 11.89
C PHE A 109 19.12 -28.14 13.20
N GLU A 110 19.45 -29.43 13.10
CA GLU A 110 19.85 -30.25 14.26
C GLU A 110 21.15 -29.76 14.89
N ASP A 111 22.13 -29.34 14.09
CA ASP A 111 23.39 -28.79 14.58
C ASP A 111 23.16 -27.46 15.34
N THR A 112 22.24 -26.63 14.84
CA THR A 112 21.79 -25.40 15.53
C THR A 112 21.13 -25.71 16.88
N LEU A 113 20.39 -26.82 16.97
CA LEU A 113 19.73 -27.26 18.20
C LEU A 113 20.68 -27.92 19.22
N LYS A 114 21.60 -28.78 18.75
CA LYS A 114 22.43 -29.65 19.61
C LYS A 114 23.70 -28.97 20.12
N ASN A 115 24.35 -28.15 19.30
CA ASN A 115 25.71 -27.68 19.61
C ASN A 115 25.75 -26.39 20.44
N GLY A 116 24.59 -25.82 20.81
CA GLY A 116 24.54 -24.47 21.38
C GLY A 116 25.19 -23.42 20.48
N ALA A 117 25.31 -23.74 19.18
CA ALA A 117 25.98 -22.92 18.19
C ALA A 117 25.25 -21.57 18.09
N ARG A 118 26.02 -20.49 18.01
CA ARG A 118 25.47 -19.16 17.78
C ARG A 118 25.24 -18.99 16.26
N PRO A 119 24.05 -18.59 15.83
CA PRO A 119 22.92 -18.16 16.66
C PRO A 119 22.00 -19.32 17.05
N GLY A 120 21.58 -19.38 18.33
CA GLY A 120 20.61 -20.38 18.77
C GLY A 120 19.21 -20.14 18.20
N VAL A 121 18.34 -21.16 18.19
CA VAL A 121 17.00 -21.12 17.56
C VAL A 121 16.17 -19.89 17.94
N ASN A 122 16.18 -19.48 19.21
CA ASN A 122 15.45 -18.28 19.65
C ASN A 122 15.96 -16.99 18.98
N HIS A 123 17.25 -16.91 18.69
CA HIS A 123 17.84 -15.79 17.94
C HIS A 123 17.39 -15.81 16.48
N LEU A 124 17.37 -16.99 15.86
CA LEU A 124 16.90 -17.15 14.48
C LEU A 124 15.44 -16.74 14.32
N ILE A 125 14.56 -17.13 15.26
CA ILE A 125 13.16 -16.68 15.30
C ILE A 125 13.08 -15.16 15.52
N ALA A 126 13.90 -14.60 16.42
CA ALA A 126 13.93 -13.17 16.66
C ALA A 126 14.36 -12.38 15.41
N GLU A 127 15.30 -12.91 14.63
CA GLU A 127 15.71 -12.32 13.36
C GLU A 127 14.58 -12.34 12.33
N GLU A 128 13.83 -13.45 12.21
CA GLU A 128 12.64 -13.50 11.36
C GLU A 128 11.56 -12.51 11.79
N ILE A 129 11.34 -12.33 13.10
CA ILE A 129 10.44 -11.31 13.64
C ILE A 129 10.88 -9.92 13.17
N VAL A 130 12.17 -9.60 13.27
CA VAL A 130 12.71 -8.29 12.86
C VAL A 130 12.56 -8.08 11.36
N VAL A 131 12.90 -9.08 10.54
CA VAL A 131 12.76 -9.04 9.08
C VAL A 131 11.30 -8.81 8.67
N ASN A 132 10.39 -9.65 9.15
CA ASN A 132 8.96 -9.53 8.83
C ASN A 132 8.36 -8.22 9.36
N SER A 133 8.83 -7.72 10.51
CA SER A 133 8.38 -6.44 11.05
C SER A 133 8.81 -5.26 10.18
N LYS A 134 10.03 -5.26 9.65
CA LYS A 134 10.51 -4.27 8.68
C LYS A 134 9.66 -4.29 7.40
N ILE A 135 9.35 -5.48 6.90
CA ILE A 135 8.47 -5.67 5.73
C ILE A 135 7.08 -5.08 6.01
N ALA A 136 6.44 -5.46 7.11
CA ALA A 136 5.12 -4.98 7.50
C ALA A 136 5.10 -3.44 7.62
N ALA A 137 6.07 -2.87 8.36
CA ALA A 137 6.16 -1.42 8.57
C ALA A 137 6.29 -0.64 7.25
N ARG A 138 7.12 -1.15 6.32
CA ARG A 138 7.27 -0.55 4.99
C ARG A 138 5.96 -0.59 4.19
N LYS A 139 5.28 -1.74 4.16
CA LYS A 139 4.00 -1.88 3.46
C LYS A 139 2.94 -0.93 4.04
N PHE A 140 2.83 -0.81 5.37
CA PHE A 140 1.92 0.17 5.99
C PHE A 140 2.26 1.62 5.63
N LYS A 141 3.55 1.97 5.56
CA LYS A 141 3.99 3.31 5.15
C LYS A 141 3.59 3.60 3.70
N LEU A 142 3.79 2.64 2.79
CA LEU A 142 3.34 2.76 1.40
C LEU A 142 1.82 2.85 1.30
N PHE A 143 1.07 2.07 2.07
CA PHE A 143 -0.38 2.14 2.14
C PHE A 143 -0.87 3.53 2.54
N LYS A 144 -0.23 4.17 3.53
CA LYS A 144 -0.57 5.54 3.94
C LYS A 144 -0.43 6.53 2.77
N TYR A 145 0.64 6.43 1.99
CA TYR A 145 0.82 7.29 0.82
C TYR A 145 -0.20 6.99 -0.28
N ALA A 146 -0.44 5.72 -0.60
CA ALA A 146 -1.43 5.33 -1.59
C ALA A 146 -2.84 5.82 -1.21
N LEU A 147 -3.23 5.64 0.05
CA LEU A 147 -4.51 6.11 0.58
C LEU A 147 -4.61 7.63 0.53
N ALA A 148 -3.55 8.36 0.88
CA ALA A 148 -3.54 9.82 0.80
C ALA A 148 -3.70 10.33 -0.65
N CYS A 149 -3.05 9.68 -1.62
CA CYS A 149 -3.24 9.98 -3.05
C CYS A 149 -4.69 9.73 -3.48
N PHE A 150 -5.27 8.60 -3.08
CA PHE A 150 -6.65 8.26 -3.43
C PHE A 150 -7.68 9.19 -2.79
N ILE A 151 -7.53 9.51 -1.50
CA ILE A 151 -8.40 10.48 -0.81
C ILE A 151 -8.27 11.87 -1.44
N SER A 152 -7.05 12.28 -1.81
CA SER A 152 -6.84 13.54 -2.55
C SER A 152 -7.62 13.53 -3.87
N ALA A 153 -7.60 12.42 -4.62
CA ALA A 153 -8.43 12.26 -5.82
C ALA A 153 -9.91 12.46 -5.51
N ALA A 154 -10.42 11.84 -4.44
CA ALA A 154 -11.83 11.92 -4.05
C ALA A 154 -12.25 13.29 -3.46
N LEU A 155 -11.32 14.10 -2.96
CA LEU A 155 -11.60 15.44 -2.41
C LEU A 155 -11.51 16.56 -3.46
N THR A 156 -10.79 16.35 -4.57
CA THR A 156 -10.82 17.31 -5.71
C THR A 156 -12.22 17.71 -6.23
N PRO A 157 -13.28 16.85 -6.26
CA PRO A 157 -14.62 17.30 -6.67
C PRO A 157 -15.24 18.33 -5.72
N VAL A 158 -14.96 18.24 -4.42
CA VAL A 158 -15.49 19.21 -3.45
C VAL A 158 -14.85 20.58 -3.70
N ALA A 159 -13.54 20.61 -3.93
CA ALA A 159 -12.82 21.84 -4.26
C ALA A 159 -13.26 22.44 -5.61
N SER A 160 -13.49 21.59 -6.63
CA SER A 160 -13.91 22.06 -7.95
C SER A 160 -15.34 22.60 -7.95
N LEU A 161 -16.27 21.99 -7.20
CA LEU A 161 -17.64 22.50 -7.04
C LEU A 161 -17.67 23.85 -6.32
N ILE A 162 -16.82 24.04 -5.30
CA ILE A 162 -16.67 25.34 -4.62
C ILE A 162 -16.14 26.39 -5.60
N LEU A 163 -15.10 26.09 -6.37
CA LEU A 163 -14.56 27.03 -7.36
C LEU A 163 -15.57 27.36 -8.46
N TRP A 164 -16.31 26.37 -8.95
CA TRP A 164 -17.35 26.56 -9.95
C TRP A 164 -18.48 27.45 -9.42
N SER A 165 -18.97 27.21 -8.19
CA SER A 165 -20.02 28.03 -7.58
C SER A 165 -19.58 29.49 -7.40
N VAL A 166 -18.35 29.73 -6.95
CA VAL A 166 -17.77 31.08 -6.84
C VAL A 166 -17.65 31.76 -8.21
N ALA A 167 -17.14 31.05 -9.23
CA ALA A 167 -17.00 31.57 -10.58
C ALA A 167 -18.36 31.89 -11.22
N HIS A 168 -19.37 31.04 -10.99
CA HIS A 168 -20.72 31.23 -11.51
C HIS A 168 -21.42 32.46 -10.86
N ILE A 169 -21.27 32.66 -9.56
CA ILE A 169 -21.83 33.83 -8.86
C ILE A 169 -21.20 35.13 -9.42
N ARG A 170 -19.88 35.16 -9.60
CA ARG A 170 -19.16 36.33 -10.15
C ARG A 170 -19.58 36.66 -11.59
N THR A 171 -19.74 35.66 -12.45
CA THR A 171 -20.19 35.87 -13.84
C THR A 171 -21.63 36.37 -13.91
N LYS A 172 -22.54 35.85 -13.07
CA LYS A 172 -23.91 36.40 -12.96
C LYS A 172 -23.92 37.87 -12.53
N GLN A 173 -23.09 38.26 -11.57
CA GLN A 173 -22.97 39.66 -11.13
C GLN A 173 -22.43 40.57 -12.24
N ALA A 174 -21.38 40.14 -12.96
CA ALA A 174 -20.80 40.90 -14.06
C ALA A 174 -21.78 41.10 -15.24
N ILE A 175 -22.63 40.10 -15.52
CA ILE A 175 -23.66 40.19 -16.57
C ILE A 175 -24.84 41.06 -16.10
N GLY A 176 -25.28 40.94 -14.84
CA GLY A 176 -26.36 41.76 -14.28
C GLY A 176 -26.02 43.25 -14.23
N LEU A 177 -24.75 43.60 -13.98
CA LEU A 177 -24.28 45.00 -14.05
C LEU A 177 -24.28 45.56 -15.48
N ARG A 178 -24.14 44.73 -16.53
CA ARG A 178 -24.19 45.22 -17.92
C ARG A 178 -25.61 45.46 -18.45
N VAL A 179 -26.62 44.80 -17.88
CA VAL A 179 -28.03 44.96 -18.31
C VAL A 179 -28.66 46.25 -17.78
N ASN A 180 -28.19 46.78 -16.65
CA ASN A 180 -28.76 47.97 -15.98
C ASN A 180 -28.23 49.33 -16.50
N TYR A 181 -27.32 49.34 -17.48
CA TYR A 181 -26.70 50.56 -18.05
C TYR A 181 -27.18 50.88 -19.48
N ARG A 182 -28.30 50.30 -19.93
CA ARG A 182 -28.95 50.64 -21.21
C ARG A 182 -30.32 51.26 -21.00
#